data_AF-A0A3M1E6J3-F1
#
_entry.id   AF-A0A3M1E6J3-F1
#
_cell.length_a   1.000
_cell.length_b   1.000
_cell.length_c   1.000
_cell.angle_alpha   90.00
_cell.angle_beta   90.00
_cell.angle_gamma   90.00
#
_symmetry.space_group_name_H-M   'P 1'
#
loop_
_entity.id
_entity.type
_entity.pdbx_description
1 polymer ?
#
loop_
_entity_poly.entity_id
_entity_poly.type
_entity_poly.pdbx_seq_one_letter_code
_entity_poly.pdbx_strand_id
1 'polypeptide(L)' 'MLGFLVGAILFGLTYGSVFPVISSIANLGNTYIPDLFHVNEWLTIAFLALLSAYLFYILRKKGDFRKSEV' A
#
# COMPACT_ATOMS: atom_id res chain seq x y z
N MET A 1 9.51 8.75 -17.88
CA MET A 1 10.00 9.85 -17.03
C MET A 1 9.19 11.13 -17.20
N LEU A 2 8.92 11.61 -18.43
CA LEU A 2 8.14 12.85 -18.65
C LEU A 2 6.72 12.80 -18.06
N GLY A 3 5.98 11.70 -18.18
CA GLY A 3 4.63 11.58 -17.59
C GLY A 3 4.62 11.66 -16.06
N PHE A 4 5.66 11.15 -15.39
CA PHE A 4 5.83 11.28 -13.94
C PHE A 4 6.11 12.74 -13.53
N LEU A 5 6.97 13.43 -14.28
CA LEU A 5 7.29 14.85 -14.06
C LEU A 5 6.07 15.75 -14.28
N VAL A 6 5.29 15.51 -15.34
CA VAL A 6 4.05 16.25 -15.63
C VAL A 6 3.03 16.03 -14.51
N GLY A 7 2.85 14.79 -14.05
CA GLY A 7 1.98 14.48 -12.92
C GLY A 7 2.41 15.17 -11.63
N ALA A 8 3.72 15.18 -11.34
CA ALA A 8 4.27 15.85 -10.16
C ALA A 8 4.06 17.38 -10.21
N ILE A 9 4.24 18.00 -11.37
CA ILE A 9 4.00 19.45 -11.55
C ILE A 9 2.51 19.77 -11.39
N LEU A 10 1.62 19.00 -12.01
CA LEU A 10 0.17 19.20 -11.88
C LEU A 10 -0.30 19.00 -10.43
N PHE A 11 0.24 17.99 -9.75
CA PHE A 11 -0.02 17.77 -8.33
C PHE A 11 0.52 18.92 -7.46
N GLY A 12 1.72 19.43 -7.76
CA GLY A 12 2.30 20.59 -7.08
C GLY A 12 1.46 21.86 -7.23
N LEU A 13 0.93 22.12 -8.42
CA LEU A 13 0.04 23.27 -8.67
C LEU A 13 -1.32 23.14 -7.97
N THR A 14 -1.82 21.92 -7.79
CA THR A 14 -3.08 21.64 -7.09
C THR A 14 -2.90 21.38 -5.59
N TYR A 15 -1.65 21.35 -5.11
CA TYR A 15 -1.30 20.97 -3.74
C TYR A 15 -2.05 21.79 -2.69
N GLY A 16 -2.13 23.11 -2.86
CA GLY A 16 -2.82 23.99 -1.93
C GLY A 16 -4.32 23.70 -1.76
N SER A 17 -4.96 23.10 -2.77
CA SER A 17 -6.38 22.74 -2.74
C SER A 17 -6.64 21.32 -2.24
N VAL A 18 -5.75 20.38 -2.56
CA VAL A 18 -5.92 18.95 -2.25
C VAL A 18 -5.32 18.58 -0.89
N PHE A 19 -4.19 19.19 -0.53
CA PHE A 19 -3.49 18.91 0.73
C PHE A 19 -4.30 19.20 2.00
N PRO A 20 -5.08 20.29 2.12
CA PRO A 20 -5.89 20.54 3.31
C PRO A 20 -6.94 19.45 3.56
N VAL A 21 -7.58 18.96 2.49
CA VAL A 21 -8.58 17.90 2.55
C VAL A 21 -7.94 16.58 2.99
N ILE A 22 -6.81 16.21 2.36
CA ILE A 22 -6.08 14.97 2.72
C ILE A 22 -5.54 15.06 4.14
N SER A 23 -4.90 16.18 4.50
CA SER A 23 -4.30 16.36 5.82
C SER A 23 -5.34 16.38 6.94
N SER A 24 -6.55 16.90 6.71
CA SER A 24 -7.65 16.82 7.69
C SER A 24 -8.09 15.37 7.95
N ILE A 25 -8.07 14.51 6.93
CA ILE A 25 -8.44 13.09 7.05
C ILE A 25 -7.29 12.29 7.68
N ALA A 26 -6.06 12.65 7.35
CA ALA A 26 -4.83 12.03 7.82
C ALA A 26 -4.24 12.72 9.06
N ASN A 27 -4.99 13.59 9.76
CA ASN A 27 -4.55 14.27 10.99
C ASN A 27 -4.56 13.32 12.21
N LEU A 28 -4.11 12.08 11.99
CA LEU A 28 -4.00 11.05 13.01
C LEU A 28 -2.65 11.14 13.73
N GLY A 29 -1.80 12.12 13.40
CA GLY A 29 -0.44 12.22 13.91
C GLY A 29 0.41 11.00 13.53
N ASN A 30 1.40 10.69 14.35
CA ASN A 30 2.28 9.54 14.14
C ASN A 30 1.64 8.24 14.68
N THR A 31 0.45 7.91 14.18
CA THR A 31 -0.30 6.70 14.56
C THR A 31 0.04 5.57 13.59
N TYR A 32 0.49 4.44 14.12
CA TYR A 32 0.78 3.25 13.32
C TYR A 32 -0.45 2.34 13.25
N ILE A 33 -0.49 1.45 12.24
CA ILE A 33 -1.58 0.47 12.11
C ILE A 33 -1.84 -0.32 13.41
N PRO A 34 -0.82 -0.78 14.17
CA PRO A 34 -1.05 -1.48 15.44
C PRO A 34 -1.80 -0.63 16.47
N ASP A 35 -1.54 0.68 16.52
CA ASP A 35 -2.17 1.62 17.45
C ASP A 35 -3.66 1.79 17.15
N LEU A 36 -4.04 1.79 15.86
CA LEU A 36 -5.44 1.91 15.44
C LEU A 36 -6.30 0.72 15.88
N PHE A 37 -5.72 -0.48 15.91
CA PHE A 37 -6.42 -1.72 16.26
C PHE A 37 -6.13 -2.19 17.69
N HIS A 38 -5.35 -1.44 18.47
CA HIS A 38 -4.88 -1.82 19.80
C HIS A 38 -4.25 -3.22 19.85
N VAL A 39 -3.47 -3.57 18.82
CA VAL A 39 -2.80 -4.86 18.69
C VAL A 39 -1.29 -4.71 18.88
N ASN A 40 -0.63 -5.80 19.28
CA ASN A 40 0.83 -5.82 19.38
C ASN A 40 1.48 -5.60 18.00
N GLU A 41 2.48 -4.73 17.94
CA GLU A 41 3.24 -4.38 16.73
C GLU A 41 3.81 -5.62 16.01
N TRP A 42 4.39 -6.55 16.77
CA TRP A 42 4.96 -7.80 16.23
C TRP A 42 3.91 -8.68 15.59
N LEU A 43 2.67 -8.64 16.10
CA LEU A 43 1.58 -9.43 15.54
C LEU A 43 1.15 -8.88 14.18
N THR A 44 1.11 -7.56 14.03
CA THR A 44 0.82 -6.90 12.74
C THR A 44 1.91 -7.20 11.71
N ILE A 45 3.18 -7.18 12.13
CA ILE A 45 4.32 -7.54 11.27
C ILE A 45 4.23 -9.00 10.83
N ALA A 46 4.00 -9.92 11.78
CA ALA A 46 3.85 -11.34 11.49
C ALA A 46 2.67 -11.61 10.56
N PHE A 47 1.53 -10.95 10.79
CA PHE A 47 0.36 -11.04 9.92
C PHE A 47 0.66 -10.58 8.50
N LEU A 48 1.31 -9.43 8.33
CA LEU A 48 1.68 -8.91 7.02
C LEU A 48 2.67 -9.84 6.29
N ALA A 49 3.64 -10.40 7.02
CA ALA A 49 4.59 -11.36 6.47
C ALA A 49 3.88 -12.65 6.00
N LEU A 50 2.96 -13.18 6.80
CA LEU A 50 2.15 -14.34 6.44
C LEU A 50 1.21 -14.06 5.26
N LEU A 51 0.59 -12.88 5.24
CA LEU A 51 -0.28 -12.46 4.14
C LEU A 51 0.50 -12.36 2.82
N SER A 52 1.71 -11.78 2.86
CA SER A 52 2.60 -11.70 1.71
C SER A 52 3.01 -13.10 1.23
N ALA A 53 3.46 -13.96 2.16
CA ALA A 53 3.81 -15.34 1.85
C ALA A 53 2.64 -16.13 1.25
N TYR A 54 1.43 -15.94 1.80
CA TYR A 54 0.20 -16.55 1.30
C TYR A 54 -0.15 -16.05 -0.11
N LEU A 55 0.01 -14.76 -0.37
CA LEU A 55 -0.23 -14.19 -1.69
C LEU A 55 0.76 -14.77 -2.71
N PHE A 56 2.04 -14.84 -2.38
CA PHE A 56 3.05 -15.51 -3.23
C PHE A 56 2.75 -17.01 -3.41
N TYR A 57 2.27 -17.69 -2.38
CA TYR A 57 1.85 -19.08 -2.48
C TYR A 57 0.69 -19.27 -3.46
N ILE A 58 -0.36 -18.44 -3.37
CA ILE A 58 -1.47 -18.46 -4.33
C ILE A 58 -0.99 -18.12 -5.73
N LEU A 59 -0.17 -17.07 -5.89
CA LEU A 59 0.35 -16.67 -7.19
C LEU A 59 1.19 -17.78 -7.81
N ARG A 60 1.98 -18.51 -7.03
CA ARG A 60 2.71 -19.69 -7.50
C ARG A 60 1.76 -20.82 -7.91
N LYS A 61 0.71 -21.09 -7.12
CA LYS A 61 -0.28 -22.13 -7.42
C LYS A 61 -1.14 -21.80 -8.65
N LYS A 62 -1.53 -20.54 -8.82
CA LYS A 62 -2.28 -20.05 -9.98
C LYS A 62 -1.38 -19.68 -11.17
N GLY A 63 -0.07 -19.53 -10.97
CA GLY A 63 0.88 -19.26 -12.05
C GLY A 63 1.19 -20.49 -12.91
N ASP A 64 0.75 -21.67 -12.49
CA ASP A 64 1.02 -22.96 -13.14
C ASP A 64 0.03 -23.32 -14.27
N PHE A 65 -0.73 -22.34 -14.81
CA PHE A 65 -1.55 -22.55 -16.00
C PHE A 65 -0.73 -22.63 -17.31
N ARG A 66 0.60 -22.59 -17.25
CA ARG A 66 1.49 -22.59 -18.41
C ARG A 66 2.30 -23.88 -18.60
N LYS A 67 1.91 -24.97 -17.91
CA LYS A 67 2.53 -26.30 -18.05
C LYS A 67 1.60 -27.38 -18.61
N SER A 68 0.44 -27.02 -19.17
CA SER A 68 -0.46 -27.96 -19.86
C SER A 68 -0.53 -27.76 -21.37
N GLU A 69 0.37 -26.96 -21.96
CA GLU A 69 0.52 -26.91 -23.40
C GLU A 69 2.00 -26.81 -23.75
N VAL A 70 2.46 -27.82 -24.50
CA VAL A 70 3.80 -28.12 -25.04
C VAL A 70 4.83 -28.76 -24.10
#